data_AF-A0A520DW97-F1
#
_entry.id   AF-A0A520DW97-F1
#
_cell.length_a   1.000
_cell.length_b   1.000
_cell.length_c   1.000
_cell.angle_alpha   90.00
_cell.angle_beta   90.00
_cell.angle_gamma   90.00
#
_symmetry.space_group_name_H-M   'P 1'
#
loop_
_entity.id
_entity.type
_entity.pdbx_description
1 polymer ?
#
loop_
_entity_poly.entity_id
_entity_poly.type
_entity_poly.pdbx_seq_one_letter_code
_entity_poly.pdbx_strand_id
1 'polypeptide(L)'
;MKKLILLVALTSLFLKVNSQEIQRFNPDTIKTIQLDSVVNIRAQKFGIETFINAIINDTSFYQAFRNMKKYTFIAENRIFSYDKKNKVDGKVYRKIK
;
A
#
# COMPACT_ATOMS: atom_id res chain seq x y z
N MET A 1 46.20 16.15 14.20
CA MET A 1 44.91 15.46 14.46
C MET A 1 43.72 16.24 13.87
N LYS A 2 43.47 17.49 14.26
CA LYS A 2 42.33 18.30 13.76
C LYS A 2 42.27 18.48 12.23
N LYS A 3 43.42 18.68 11.57
CA LYS A 3 43.51 18.82 10.11
C LYS A 3 43.13 17.52 9.36
N LEU A 4 43.40 16.37 9.97
CA LEU A 4 43.14 15.06 9.38
C LEU A 4 41.64 14.73 9.44
N ILE A 5 40.99 15.11 10.54
CA ILE A 5 39.53 15.03 10.70
C ILE A 5 38.83 15.91 9.64
N LEU A 6 39.35 17.12 9.41
CA LEU A 6 38.78 18.05 8.44
C LEU A 6 38.93 17.57 7.00
N LEU A 7 40.06 16.92 6.68
CA LEU A 7 40.28 16.30 5.38
C LEU A 7 39.29 15.15 5.12
N VAL A 8 39.11 14.27 6.11
CA VAL A 8 38.16 13.13 6.01
C VAL A 8 36.72 13.62 5.84
N ALA A 9 36.33 14.66 6.60
CA ALA A 9 35.01 15.27 6.48
C ALA A 9 34.79 15.94 5.11
N LEU A 10 35.83 16.50 4.49
CA LEU A 10 35.72 17.10 3.16
C LEU A 10 35.59 16.02 2.08
N THR A 11 36.26 14.88 2.23
CA THR A 11 36.20 13.78 1.25
C THR A 11 34.85 13.05 1.25
N SER A 12 34.12 13.02 2.37
CA SER A 12 32.82 12.33 2.43
C SER A 12 31.71 13.03 1.64
N LEU A 13 31.87 14.33 1.33
CA LEU A 13 30.94 15.11 0.50
C LEU A 13 30.94 14.71 -0.98
N PHE A 14 32.00 14.03 -1.46
CA PHE A 14 32.12 13.61 -2.85
C PHE A 14 31.63 12.17 -3.11
N LEU A 15 31.08 11.51 -2.09
CA LEU A 15 30.46 10.20 -2.28
C LEU A 15 29.17 10.37 -3.10
N LYS A 16 29.18 9.84 -4.32
CA LYS A 16 28.00 9.80 -5.18
C LYS A 16 26.94 8.91 -4.55
N VAL A 17 25.89 9.53 -4.02
CA VAL A 17 24.67 8.84 -3.63
C VAL A 17 23.92 8.49 -4.92
N ASN A 18 23.88 7.21 -5.28
CA ASN A 18 22.96 6.74 -6.31
C ASN A 18 21.56 6.74 -5.70
N SER A 19 20.66 7.59 -6.21
CA SER A 19 19.25 7.50 -5.88
C SER A 19 18.73 6.17 -6.44
N GLN A 20 18.03 5.40 -5.62
CA GLN A 20 17.36 4.19 -6.09
C GLN A 20 16.28 4.61 -7.07
N GLU A 21 16.40 4.19 -8.33
CA GLU A 21 15.34 4.35 -9.30
C GLU A 21 14.11 3.63 -8.77
N ILE A 22 13.06 4.40 -8.46
CA ILE A 22 11.76 3.84 -8.12
C ILE A 22 11.30 3.12 -9.38
N GLN A 23 11.17 1.80 -9.34
CA GLN A 23 10.55 1.05 -10.43
C GLN A 23 9.13 1.61 -10.62
N ARG A 24 8.97 2.48 -11.62
CA ARG A 24 7.67 3.02 -11.97
C ARG A 24 6.90 1.91 -12.65
N PHE A 25 5.90 1.38 -11.94
CA PHE A 25 4.90 0.55 -12.57
C PHE A 25 4.22 1.38 -13.64
N ASN A 26 4.44 1.06 -14.91
CA ASN A 26 3.69 1.70 -15.99
C ASN A 26 2.23 1.20 -15.88
N PRO A 27 1.26 2.08 -15.58
CA PRO A 27 -0.14 1.68 -15.45
C PRO A 27 -0.70 1.07 -16.74
N ASP A 28 -0.05 1.32 -17.88
CA ASP A 28 -0.46 0.79 -19.18
C ASP A 28 0.05 -0.64 -19.44
N THR A 29 0.97 -1.17 -18.60
CA THR A 29 1.42 -2.55 -18.73
C THR A 29 0.46 -3.48 -18.00
N ILE A 30 -0.49 -4.03 -18.75
CA ILE A 30 -1.32 -5.16 -18.32
C ILE A 30 -0.38 -6.36 -18.10
N LYS A 31 0.10 -6.54 -16.86
CA LYS A 31 0.85 -7.69 -16.33
C LYS A 31 1.57 -8.56 -17.40
N THR A 32 2.85 -8.33 -17.64
CA THR A 32 3.67 -9.20 -18.50
C THR A 32 3.89 -10.55 -17.84
N ILE A 33 3.36 -11.63 -18.44
CA ILE A 33 3.55 -13.00 -17.99
C ILE A 33 4.44 -13.70 -19.01
N GLN A 34 5.65 -14.10 -18.60
CA GLN A 34 6.52 -14.97 -19.39
C GLN A 34 6.07 -16.42 -19.15
N LEU A 35 5.72 -17.11 -20.23
CA LEU A 35 5.27 -18.51 -20.18
C LEU A 35 6.41 -19.40 -20.68
N ASP A 36 6.92 -20.28 -19.82
CA ASP A 36 8.03 -21.19 -20.15
C ASP A 36 7.58 -22.45 -20.93
N SER A 37 6.28 -22.58 -21.25
CA SER A 37 5.71 -23.76 -21.93
C SER A 37 4.53 -23.39 -22.82
N VAL A 38 4.17 -24.25 -23.78
CA VAL A 38 3.00 -24.05 -24.64
C VAL A 38 1.73 -24.13 -23.78
N VAL A 39 1.17 -22.97 -23.45
CA VAL A 39 -0.07 -22.87 -22.66
C VAL A 39 -1.22 -22.57 -23.61
N ASN A 40 -2.30 -23.35 -23.50
CA ASN A 40 -3.50 -23.12 -24.29
C ASN A 40 -4.31 -21.98 -23.64
N ILE A 41 -4.09 -20.75 -24.09
CA ILE A 41 -4.79 -19.57 -23.58
C ILE A 41 -6.21 -19.56 -24.15
N ARG A 42 -7.17 -20.09 -23.39
CA ARG A 42 -8.59 -19.97 -23.71
C ARG A 42 -9.07 -18.60 -23.21
N ALA A 43 -9.09 -17.62 -24.10
CA ALA A 43 -9.73 -16.34 -23.81
C ALA A 43 -11.24 -16.57 -23.69
N GLN A 44 -11.77 -16.53 -22.46
CA GLN A 44 -13.20 -16.47 -22.24
C GLN A 44 -13.68 -15.06 -22.61
N LYS A 45 -14.58 -14.95 -23.58
CA LYS A 45 -15.19 -13.66 -23.93
C LYS A 45 -15.86 -13.09 -22.67
N PHE A 46 -15.46 -11.90 -22.27
CA PHE A 46 -16.02 -11.24 -21.10
C PHE A 46 -17.42 -10.73 -21.45
N GLY A 47 -18.43 -11.55 -21.13
CA GLY A 47 -19.84 -11.26 -21.34
C GLY A 47 -20.60 -11.18 -20.02
N ILE A 48 -21.91 -10.96 -20.12
CA ILE A 48 -22.80 -10.77 -18.97
C ILE A 48 -22.79 -12.00 -18.04
N GLU A 49 -22.84 -13.22 -18.58
CA GLU A 49 -22.79 -14.45 -17.78
C GLU A 49 -21.44 -14.62 -17.06
N THR A 50 -20.33 -14.30 -17.73
CA THR A 50 -18.99 -14.32 -17.12
C THR A 50 -18.91 -13.34 -15.95
N PHE A 51 -19.50 -12.15 -16.10
CA PHE A 51 -19.57 -11.15 -15.04
C PHE A 51 -20.45 -11.62 -13.87
N ILE A 52 -21.65 -12.15 -14.15
CA ILE A 52 -22.55 -12.69 -13.11
C ILE A 52 -21.85 -13.79 -12.33
N ASN A 53 -21.21 -14.73 -13.03
CA ASN A 53 -20.46 -15.81 -12.38
C ASN A 53 -19.28 -15.29 -11.56
N ALA A 54 -18.58 -14.25 -12.02
CA ALA A 54 -17.50 -13.64 -11.26
C ALA A 54 -18.01 -13.02 -9.95
N ILE A 55 -19.15 -12.33 -9.98
CA ILE A 55 -19.78 -11.72 -8.79
C ILE A 55 -20.30 -12.79 -7.82
N ILE A 56 -21.01 -13.82 -8.32
CA ILE A 56 -21.59 -14.88 -7.48
C ILE A 56 -20.50 -15.67 -6.76
N ASN A 57 -19.38 -15.93 -7.45
CA ASN A 57 -18.27 -16.69 -6.89
C ASN A 57 -17.21 -15.81 -6.21
N ASP A 58 -17.41 -14.49 -6.15
CA ASP A 58 -16.44 -13.61 -5.52
C ASP A 58 -16.43 -13.84 -4.00
N THR A 59 -15.27 -14.25 -3.49
CA THR A 59 -15.04 -14.42 -2.05
C THR A 59 -14.08 -13.37 -1.50
N SER A 60 -13.67 -12.38 -2.31
CA SER A 60 -12.70 -11.35 -1.96
C SER A 60 -13.08 -10.62 -0.68
N PHE A 61 -14.34 -10.24 -0.54
CA PHE A 61 -14.90 -9.62 0.67
C PHE A 61 -14.66 -10.53 1.89
N TYR A 62 -15.18 -11.76 1.87
CA TYR A 62 -15.03 -12.69 3.00
C TYR A 62 -13.58 -13.04 3.30
N GLN A 63 -12.74 -13.18 2.27
CA GLN A 63 -11.31 -13.41 2.41
C GLN A 63 -10.61 -12.21 3.05
N ALA A 64 -10.98 -10.98 2.70
CA ALA A 64 -10.45 -9.78 3.33
C ALA A 64 -10.78 -9.74 4.82
N PHE A 65 -12.03 -10.00 5.22
CA PHE A 65 -12.42 -10.12 6.64
C PHE A 65 -11.68 -11.24 7.37
N ARG A 66 -11.50 -12.40 6.73
CA ARG A 66 -10.70 -13.50 7.30
C ARG A 66 -9.24 -13.10 7.49
N ASN A 67 -8.66 -12.40 6.51
CA ASN A 67 -7.29 -11.94 6.57
C ASN A 67 -7.08 -10.81 7.59
N MET A 68 -8.08 -9.95 7.83
CA MET A 68 -8.01 -8.96 8.92
C MET A 68 -7.72 -9.59 10.28
N LYS A 69 -8.19 -10.81 10.55
CA LYS A 69 -7.88 -11.53 11.81
C LYS A 69 -6.41 -11.90 11.97
N LYS A 70 -5.64 -11.93 10.88
CA LYS A 70 -4.19 -12.25 10.90
C LYS A 70 -3.34 -11.06 11.31
N TYR A 71 -3.90 -9.85 11.28
CA TYR A 71 -3.17 -8.62 11.57
C TYR A 71 -3.70 -8.00 12.85
N THR A 72 -2.79 -7.75 13.80
CA THR A 72 -3.10 -6.93 14.98
C THR A 72 -2.97 -5.48 14.58
N PHE A 73 -4.00 -4.68 14.83
CA PHE A 73 -3.95 -3.23 14.61
C PHE A 73 -4.22 -2.51 15.92
N ILE A 74 -3.47 -1.43 16.14
CA ILE A 74 -3.75 -0.49 17.21
C ILE A 74 -4.59 0.63 16.59
N ALA A 75 -5.87 0.70 16.94
CA ALA A 75 -6.74 1.79 16.49
C ALA A 75 -6.84 2.88 17.55
N GLU A 76 -6.54 4.11 17.16
CA GLU A 76 -6.75 5.31 17.98
C GLU A 76 -7.91 6.11 17.42
N ASN A 77 -9.05 6.07 18.09
CA ASN A 77 -10.24 6.84 17.73
C ASN A 77 -10.31 8.11 18.57
N ARG A 78 -10.37 9.26 17.90
CA ARG A 78 -10.56 10.58 18.51
C ARG A 78 -11.85 11.18 17.97
N ILE A 79 -12.84 11.34 18.82
CA ILE A 79 -14.11 11.98 18.49
C ILE A 79 -14.14 13.33 19.18
N PHE A 80 -14.40 14.39 18.42
CA PHE A 80 -14.53 15.74 18.93
C PHE A 80 -15.97 16.21 18.70
N SER A 81 -16.57 16.76 19.74
CA SER A 81 -17.86 17.44 19.69
C SER A 81 -17.60 18.94 19.72
N TYR A 82 -18.27 19.69 18.85
CA TYR A 82 -18.13 21.13 18.71
C TYR A 82 -19.43 21.83 19.09
N ASP A 83 -19.32 22.99 19.75
CA ASP A 83 -20.45 23.86 20.01
C ASP A 83 -20.85 24.66 18.75
N LYS A 84 -21.93 25.45 18.85
CA LYS A 84 -22.42 26.31 17.76
C LYS A 84 -21.42 27.41 17.36
N LYS A 85 -20.38 27.65 18.15
CA LYS A 85 -19.31 28.63 17.90
C LYS A 85 -18.03 27.94 17.40
N ASN A 86 -18.12 26.67 16.97
CA ASN A 86 -17.00 25.83 16.52
C ASN A 86 -15.90 25.61 17.59
N LYS A 87 -16.21 25.78 18.87
CA LYS A 87 -15.31 25.42 19.97
C LYS A 87 -15.53 23.97 20.37
N VAL A 88 -14.44 23.27 20.69
CA VAL A 88 -14.52 21.89 21.17
C VAL A 88 -15.18 21.88 22.55
N ASP A 89 -16.34 21.25 22.64
CA ASP A 89 -17.13 21.10 23.88
C ASP A 89 -17.01 19.68 24.46
N GLY A 90 -16.64 18.70 23.63
CA GLY A 90 -16.44 17.32 24.06
C GLY A 90 -15.30 16.64 23.32
N LYS A 91 -14.59 15.76 24.02
CA LYS A 91 -13.55 14.91 23.42
C LYS A 91 -13.65 13.50 23.99
N VAL A 92 -13.79 12.53 23.12
CA VAL A 92 -13.71 11.11 23.48
C VAL A 92 -12.49 10.52 22.79
N TYR A 93 -11.62 9.91 23.58
CA TYR A 93 -10.46 9.17 23.08
C TYR A 93 -10.60 7.70 23.44
N ARG A 94 -10.44 6.83 22.45
CA ARG A 94 -10.41 5.38 22.65
C ARG A 94 -9.25 4.77 21.88
N LYS A 95 -8.43 4.02 22.60
CA LYS A 95 -7.40 3.15 22.02
C LYS A 95 -7.88 1.70 22.09
N ILE A 96 -7.90 1.02 20.95
CA ILE A 96 -8.21 -0.40 20.84
C ILE A 96 -6.90 -1.11 20.50
N LYS A 97 -6.59 -2.17 21.25
CA LYS A 97 -5.35 -2.95 21.15
C LYS A 97 -5.69 -4.38 20.76
#